data_AF-A0A455U8X4-F1
#
_entry.id   AF-A0A455U8X4-F1
#
_cell.length_a   1.000
_cell.length_b   1.000
_cell.length_c   1.000
_cell.angle_alpha   90.00
_cell.angle_beta   90.00
_cell.angle_gamma   90.00
#
_symmetry.space_group_name_H-M   'P 1'
#
loop_
_entity.id
_entity.type
_entity.pdbx_description
1 polymer ?
#
loop_
_entity_poly.entity_id
_entity_poly.type
_entity_poly.pdbx_seq_one_letter_code
_entity_poly.pdbx_strand_id
1 'polypeptide(L)'
;MTLAIDPGQRTGCKVAVIDATGQFVGHTTIYPHAPQNQWNEALSVLAKLVKQHGVELIAVGNGTASRETDKLVGELLKALAPAHRLSKVMVSEAGASVYSASEYASRKCPIWMSPCAVPSRLVVVCKILSPSWLKSSPSRLV
;
A
#
# COMPACT_ATOMS: atom_id res chain seq x y z
N MET A 1 6.29 10.80 -4.75
CA MET A 1 4.96 10.21 -4.49
C MET A 1 5.07 8.70 -4.43
N THR A 2 4.35 8.07 -3.50
CA THR A 2 4.39 6.62 -3.26
C THR A 2 2.99 6.02 -3.35
N LEU A 3 2.87 4.90 -4.07
CA LEU A 3 1.65 4.10 -4.13
C LEU A 3 1.85 2.85 -3.28
N ALA A 4 1.04 2.70 -2.24
CA ALA A 4 1.08 1.57 -1.34
C ALA A 4 -0.04 0.58 -1.70
N ILE A 5 0.29 -0.71 -1.72
CA ILE A 5 -0.66 -1.79 -1.98
C ILE A 5 -0.61 -2.77 -0.82
N ASP A 6 -1.74 -2.92 -0.15
CA ASP A 6 -2.00 -3.98 0.82
C ASP A 6 -2.72 -5.14 0.09
N PRO A 7 -2.05 -6.27 -0.14
CA PRO A 7 -2.57 -7.36 -0.95
C PRO A 7 -3.70 -8.11 -0.25
N GLY A 8 -4.70 -8.52 -1.02
CA GLY A 8 -5.81 -9.33 -0.51
C GLY A 8 -6.53 -10.07 -1.63
N GLN A 9 -7.05 -11.26 -1.30
CA GLN A 9 -7.84 -12.07 -2.25
C GLN A 9 -9.32 -11.65 -2.22
N ARG A 10 -10.13 -12.30 -1.37
CA ARG A 10 -11.59 -12.11 -1.30
C ARG A 10 -12.05 -10.67 -1.09
N THR A 11 -11.27 -9.87 -0.38
CA THR A 11 -11.58 -8.48 -0.06
C THR A 11 -10.96 -7.46 -1.01
N GLY A 12 -10.24 -7.93 -2.03
CA GLY A 12 -9.42 -7.10 -2.91
C GLY A 12 -8.12 -6.62 -2.26
N CYS A 13 -7.25 -6.08 -3.13
CA CYS A 13 -6.05 -5.36 -2.73
C CYS A 13 -6.40 -3.88 -2.54
N LYS A 14 -5.98 -3.31 -1.42
CA LYS A 14 -6.23 -1.90 -1.11
C LYS A 14 -5.05 -1.07 -1.57
N VAL A 15 -5.34 0.02 -2.25
CA VAL A 15 -4.35 0.89 -2.85
C VAL A 15 -4.49 2.27 -2.24
N ALA A 16 -3.38 2.90 -1.91
CA ALA A 16 -3.36 4.28 -1.47
C ALA A 16 -2.20 5.05 -2.09
N VAL A 17 -2.45 6.33 -2.30
CA VAL A 17 -1.47 7.27 -2.83
C VAL A 17 -1.07 8.22 -1.70
N ILE A 18 0.24 8.37 -1.54
CA ILE A 18 0.85 9.24 -0.55
C ILE A 18 1.78 10.22 -1.28
N ASP A 19 1.72 11.48 -0.87
CA ASP A 19 2.66 12.50 -1.30
C ASP A 19 4.06 12.33 -0.66
N ALA A 20 5.07 12.99 -1.22
CA ALA A 20 6.43 13.04 -0.69
C ALA A 20 6.49 13.60 0.74
N THR A 21 5.56 14.48 1.11
CA THR A 21 5.40 15.01 2.47
C THR A 21 4.84 14.00 3.47
N GLY A 22 4.37 12.85 2.97
CA GLY A 22 3.73 11.82 3.77
C GLY A 22 2.23 12.02 3.97
N GLN A 23 1.63 12.99 3.28
CA GLN A 23 0.19 13.22 3.32
C GLN A 23 -0.56 12.20 2.46
N PHE A 24 -1.71 11.76 2.97
CA PHE A 24 -2.62 10.88 2.24
C PHE A 24 -3.36 11.67 1.16
N VAL A 25 -3.28 11.20 -0.08
CA VAL A 25 -3.88 11.88 -1.25
C VAL A 25 -5.18 11.20 -1.66
N GLY A 26 -5.21 9.87 -1.63
CA GLY A 26 -6.39 9.11 -2.06
C GLY A 26 -6.22 7.62 -1.87
N HIS A 27 -7.32 6.90 -2.00
CA HIS A 27 -7.34 5.43 -1.96
C HIS A 27 -8.31 4.86 -2.98
N THR A 28 -8.08 3.60 -3.33
CA THR A 28 -9.01 2.77 -4.08
C THR A 28 -8.86 1.30 -3.67
N THR A 29 -9.79 0.46 -4.08
CA THR A 29 -9.69 -1.00 -3.92
C THR A 29 -9.77 -1.65 -5.29
N ILE A 30 -8.85 -2.58 -5.55
CA ILE A 30 -8.80 -3.36 -6.80
C ILE A 30 -9.02 -4.84 -6.49
N TYR A 31 -9.56 -5.59 -7.43
CA TYR A 31 -9.84 -7.02 -7.23
C TYR A 31 -9.13 -7.91 -8.28
N PRO A 32 -7.78 -7.86 -8.35
CA PRO A 32 -7.03 -8.60 -9.37
C PRO A 32 -7.10 -10.12 -9.20
N HIS A 33 -7.35 -10.59 -7.98
CA HIS A 33 -7.30 -12.00 -7.59
C HIS A 33 -8.70 -12.61 -7.46
N ALA A 34 -8.75 -13.92 -7.19
CA ALA A 34 -10.01 -14.62 -6.94
C ALA A 34 -10.75 -14.03 -5.72
N PRO A 35 -12.10 -13.98 -5.76
CA PRO A 35 -13.00 -14.56 -6.76
C PRO A 35 -13.28 -13.69 -8.00
N GLN A 36 -12.94 -12.40 -7.99
CA GLN A 36 -13.32 -11.49 -9.08
C GLN A 36 -12.39 -11.58 -10.30
N ASN A 37 -11.11 -11.88 -10.11
CA ASN A 37 -10.10 -12.06 -11.17
C ASN A 37 -10.02 -10.87 -12.16
N GLN A 38 -10.20 -9.65 -11.68
CA GLN A 38 -10.21 -8.42 -12.50
C GLN A 38 -8.78 -7.90 -12.77
N TRP A 39 -7.92 -8.73 -13.36
CA TRP A 39 -6.50 -8.44 -13.55
C TRP A 39 -6.24 -7.19 -14.42
N ASN A 40 -6.85 -7.15 -15.61
CA ASN A 40 -6.65 -6.05 -16.56
C ASN A 40 -7.25 -4.72 -16.06
N GLU A 41 -8.39 -4.79 -15.37
CA GLU A 41 -9.01 -3.62 -14.76
C GLU A 41 -8.11 -3.05 -13.66
N ALA A 42 -7.57 -3.92 -12.80
CA ALA A 42 -6.62 -3.52 -11.77
C ALA A 42 -5.36 -2.85 -12.37
N LEU A 43 -4.78 -3.41 -13.44
CA LEU A 43 -3.66 -2.78 -14.15
C LEU A 43 -4.02 -1.40 -14.69
N SER A 44 -5.20 -1.24 -15.30
CA SER A 44 -5.67 0.03 -15.85
C SER A 44 -5.85 1.09 -14.75
N VAL A 45 -6.45 0.71 -13.62
CA VAL A 45 -6.62 1.60 -12.46
C VAL A 45 -5.27 2.01 -11.89
N LEU A 46 -4.35 1.07 -11.69
CA LEU A 46 -3.01 1.38 -11.19
C LEU A 46 -2.23 2.29 -12.15
N ALA A 47 -2.29 2.03 -13.46
CA ALA A 47 -1.62 2.85 -14.46
C ALA A 47 -2.18 4.29 -14.50
N LYS A 48 -3.49 4.46 -14.33
CA LYS A 48 -4.12 5.79 -14.21
C LYS A 48 -3.60 6.53 -12.98
N LEU A 49 -3.59 5.88 -11.81
CA LEU A 49 -3.11 6.50 -10.57
C LEU A 49 -1.64 6.91 -10.66
N VAL A 50 -0.80 6.05 -11.25
CA VAL A 50 0.62 6.34 -11.46
C VAL A 50 0.80 7.59 -12.32
N LYS A 51 0.07 7.69 -13.44
CA LYS A 51 0.16 8.84 -14.35
C LYS A 51 -0.43 10.12 -13.75
N GLN A 52 -1.55 10.00 -13.04
CA GLN A 52 -2.25 11.15 -12.44
C GLN A 52 -1.44 11.80 -11.31
N HIS A 53 -0.77 11.00 -10.49
CA HIS A 53 -0.06 11.50 -9.31
C HIS A 53 1.46 11.53 -9.47
N GLY A 54 2.01 11.15 -10.62
CA GLY A 54 3.45 11.07 -10.84
C GLY A 54 4.12 10.15 -9.83
N VAL A 55 3.57 8.96 -9.63
CA VAL A 55 4.11 7.98 -8.67
C VAL A 55 5.47 7.51 -9.15
N GLU A 56 6.43 7.40 -8.23
CA GLU A 56 7.79 6.93 -8.52
C GLU A 56 8.11 5.63 -7.76
N LEU A 57 7.44 5.40 -6.63
CA LEU A 57 7.64 4.24 -5.77
C LEU A 57 6.33 3.50 -5.56
N ILE A 58 6.36 2.18 -5.77
CA ILE A 58 5.27 1.26 -5.44
C ILE A 58 5.72 0.39 -4.28
N ALA A 59 5.00 0.44 -3.17
CA ALA A 59 5.28 -0.38 -2.02
C ALA A 59 4.21 -1.46 -1.87
N VAL A 60 4.63 -2.72 -1.83
CA VAL A 60 3.75 -3.88 -1.77
C VAL A 60 3.93 -4.57 -0.43
N GLY A 61 2.83 -4.76 0.30
CA GLY A 61 2.82 -5.52 1.53
C GLY A 61 3.17 -6.99 1.30
N ASN A 62 3.84 -7.63 2.26
CA ASN A 62 4.22 -9.04 2.19
C ASN A 62 3.18 -10.00 2.79
N GLY A 63 1.92 -9.58 2.88
CA GLY A 63 0.80 -10.34 3.42
C GLY A 63 0.24 -11.38 2.45
N THR A 64 -1.03 -11.74 2.67
CA THR A 64 -1.72 -12.76 1.86
C THR A 64 -1.91 -12.26 0.42
N ALA A 65 -1.63 -13.11 -0.57
CA ALA A 65 -1.63 -12.77 -2.00
C ALA A 65 -0.60 -11.71 -2.44
N SER A 66 0.45 -11.51 -1.64
CA SER A 66 1.58 -10.64 -1.98
C SER A 66 2.34 -11.10 -3.21
N ARG A 67 2.48 -12.42 -3.44
CA ARG A 67 3.20 -12.97 -4.61
C ARG A 67 2.49 -12.65 -5.92
N GLU A 68 1.18 -12.82 -5.95
CA GLU A 68 0.32 -12.54 -7.08
C GLU A 68 0.26 -11.03 -7.33
N THR A 69 0.20 -10.23 -6.26
CA THR A 69 0.25 -8.76 -6.35
C THR A 69 1.61 -8.27 -6.84
N ASP A 70 2.72 -8.90 -6.44
CA ASP A 70 4.05 -8.56 -6.93
C ASP A 70 4.19 -8.85 -8.45
N LYS A 71 3.55 -9.91 -8.94
CA LYS A 71 3.45 -10.19 -10.38
C LYS A 71 2.66 -9.10 -11.11
N LEU A 72 1.49 -8.70 -10.58
CA LEU A 72 0.67 -7.61 -11.12
C LEU A 72 1.48 -6.31 -11.24
N VAL A 73 2.20 -5.94 -10.18
CA VAL A 73 3.06 -4.74 -10.18
C VAL A 73 4.22 -4.92 -11.17
N GLY A 74 4.81 -6.12 -11.28
CA GLY A 74 5.83 -6.41 -12.28
C GLY A 74 5.36 -6.19 -13.72
N GLU A 75 4.12 -6.56 -14.03
CA GLU A 75 3.51 -6.29 -15.34
C GLU A 75 3.25 -4.80 -15.56
N LEU A 76 2.76 -4.09 -14.54
CA LEU A 76 2.58 -2.64 -14.57
C LEU A 76 3.91 -1.91 -14.85
N LEU A 77 4.98 -2.31 -14.17
CA LEU A 77 6.32 -1.75 -14.38
C LEU A 77 6.77 -1.93 -15.82
N LYS A 78 6.61 -3.13 -16.40
CA LYS A 78 6.96 -3.39 -17.80
C LYS A 78 6.14 -2.55 -18.77
N ALA A 79 4.84 -2.39 -18.50
CA ALA A 79 3.94 -1.60 -19.35
C ALA A 79 4.26 -0.09 -19.32
N LEU A 80 4.83 0.41 -18.21
CA LEU A 80 5.10 1.84 -18.00
C LEU A 80 6.59 2.22 -18.11
N ALA A 81 7.51 1.23 -18.14
CA ALA A 81 8.96 1.41 -18.20
C ALA A 81 9.48 2.41 -19.24
N PRO A 82 8.95 2.50 -20.49
CA PRO A 82 9.48 3.46 -21.45
C PRO A 82 9.15 4.92 -21.13
N ALA A 83 8.17 5.18 -20.24
CA ALA A 83 7.68 6.53 -19.96
C ALA A 83 7.85 6.95 -18.48
N HIS A 84 7.93 6.01 -17.54
CA HIS A 84 7.95 6.30 -16.10
C HIS A 84 9.02 5.47 -15.39
N ARG A 85 9.88 6.13 -14.60
CA ARG A 85 10.85 5.46 -13.72
C ARG A 85 10.16 5.04 -12.43
N LEU A 86 9.57 3.86 -12.46
CA LEU A 86 8.90 3.27 -11.31
C LEU A 86 9.81 2.26 -10.62
N SER A 87 9.91 2.35 -9.30
CA SER A 87 10.57 1.36 -8.45
C SER A 87 9.54 0.61 -7.62
N LYS A 88 9.76 -0.69 -7.36
CA LYS A 88 8.95 -1.45 -6.41
C LYS A 88 9.75 -1.85 -5.18
N VAL A 89 9.10 -1.88 -4.02
CA VAL A 89 9.67 -2.36 -2.76
C VAL A 89 8.67 -3.24 -2.03
N MET A 90 9.15 -4.36 -1.48
CA MET A 90 8.35 -5.21 -0.59
C MET A 90 8.47 -4.70 0.84
N VAL A 91 7.34 -4.58 1.53
CA VAL A 91 7.26 -4.05 2.90
C VAL A 91 6.64 -5.09 3.82
N SER A 92 7.21 -5.24 5.01
CA SER A 92 6.70 -6.17 6.01
C SER A 92 5.43 -5.65 6.70
N GLU A 93 4.33 -6.38 6.61
CA GLU A 93 3.07 -6.11 7.32
C GLU A 93 3.10 -6.57 8.80
N ALA A 94 4.20 -7.14 9.27
CA ALA A 94 4.31 -7.51 10.68
C ALA A 94 4.20 -6.28 11.61
N GLY A 95 3.31 -6.35 12.60
CA GLY A 95 3.01 -5.27 13.56
C GLY A 95 1.99 -4.24 13.06
N ALA A 96 1.45 -4.43 11.86
CA ALA A 96 0.49 -3.54 11.23
C ALA A 96 -0.84 -3.39 12.00
N SER A 97 -1.41 -4.52 12.40
CA SER A 97 -2.63 -4.59 13.19
C SER A 97 -2.48 -3.90 14.54
N VAL A 98 -1.30 -3.99 15.15
CA VAL A 98 -0.99 -3.36 16.44
C VAL A 98 -0.88 -1.84 16.29
N TYR A 99 -0.24 -1.34 15.22
CA TYR A 99 -0.14 0.10 14.97
C TYR A 99 -1.50 0.73 14.70
N SER A 100 -2.31 0.12 13.82
CA SER A 100 -3.65 0.62 13.48
C SER A 100 -4.62 0.62 14.66
N ALA A 101 -4.43 -0.28 15.64
CA ALA A 101 -5.18 -0.31 16.88
C ALA A 101 -4.59 0.59 17.99
N SER A 102 -3.43 1.23 17.75
CA SER A 102 -2.75 2.01 18.79
C SER A 102 -3.29 3.44 18.89
N GLU A 103 -3.29 3.97 20.12
CA GLU A 103 -3.63 5.36 20.40
C GLU A 103 -2.65 6.33 19.71
N TYR A 104 -1.40 5.90 19.47
CA TYR A 104 -0.39 6.68 18.78
C TYR A 104 -0.76 6.97 17.32
N ALA A 105 -1.28 5.96 16.59
CA ALA A 105 -1.79 6.16 15.24
C ALA A 105 -2.99 7.12 15.24
N SER A 106 -3.87 6.98 16.23
CA SER A 106 -5.06 7.85 16.39
C SER A 106 -4.71 9.32 16.64
N ARG A 107 -3.56 9.62 17.27
CA ARG A 107 -3.10 10.99 17.55
C ARG A 107 -2.30 11.62 16.39
N LYS A 108 -1.54 10.82 15.65
CA LYS A 108 -0.71 11.31 14.52
C LYS A 108 -1.43 11.35 13.19
N CYS A 109 -2.51 10.60 13.05
CA CYS A 109 -3.31 10.62 11.84
C CYS A 109 -4.37 11.74 11.95
N PRO A 110 -4.46 12.68 10.99
CA PRO A 110 -5.48 13.73 11.00
C PRO A 110 -6.89 13.12 11.03
N ILE A 111 -7.88 13.83 11.58
CA ILE A 111 -9.26 13.35 11.87
C ILE A 111 -9.99 12.59 10.74
N TRP A 112 -9.59 12.80 9.48
CA TRP A 112 -10.03 12.06 8.28
C TRP A 112 -9.53 10.60 8.23
N MET A 113 -8.58 10.26 9.10
CA MET A 113 -8.05 8.93 9.39
C MET A 113 -8.56 8.47 10.77
N SER A 114 -9.85 8.68 11.05
CA SER A 114 -10.50 7.99 12.16
C SER A 114 -10.26 6.47 12.04
N PRO A 115 -10.16 5.72 13.16
CA PRO A 115 -9.89 4.28 13.16
C PRO A 115 -10.92 3.45 12.35
N CYS A 116 -12.05 4.05 11.96
CA CYS A 116 -13.06 3.47 11.07
C CYS A 116 -12.91 3.85 9.57
N ALA A 117 -12.19 4.92 9.22
CA ALA A 117 -12.20 5.50 7.87
C ALA A 117 -10.93 5.18 7.06
N VAL A 118 -9.80 4.92 7.71
CA VAL A 118 -8.69 4.21 7.07
C VAL A 118 -8.96 2.74 7.33
N PRO A 119 -9.31 1.93 6.32
CA PRO A 119 -9.49 0.52 6.54
C PRO A 119 -8.22 -0.02 7.22
N SER A 120 -8.37 -0.85 8.24
CA SER A 120 -7.31 -1.52 9.03
C SER A 120 -6.22 -2.26 8.24
N ARG A 121 -6.27 -2.19 6.91
CA ARG A 121 -5.41 -2.78 5.89
C ARG A 121 -4.83 -1.72 4.95
N LEU A 122 -4.43 -0.60 5.53
CA LEU A 122 -3.68 0.46 4.85
C LEU A 122 -2.35 0.64 5.58
N VAL A 123 -1.80 -0.49 6.06
CA VAL A 123 -0.75 -0.44 7.06
C VAL A 123 0.64 -0.41 6.44
N VAL A 124 0.72 -0.87 5.20
CA VAL A 124 1.85 -0.60 4.31
C VAL A 124 2.11 0.91 4.25
N VAL A 125 1.07 1.76 4.18
CA VAL A 125 1.20 3.24 4.21
C VAL A 125 1.82 3.74 5.51
N CYS A 126 1.30 3.33 6.66
CA CYS A 126 1.82 3.79 7.96
C CYS A 126 3.30 3.41 8.16
N LYS A 127 3.73 2.25 7.65
CA LYS A 127 5.12 1.79 7.77
C LYS A 127 6.08 2.50 6.81
N ILE A 128 5.62 2.86 5.61
CA ILE A 128 6.37 3.70 4.67
C ILE A 128 6.55 5.12 5.22
N LEU A 129 5.52 5.66 5.86
CA LEU A 129 5.51 7.00 6.45
C LEU A 129 6.37 7.14 7.71
N SER A 130 6.74 6.05 8.37
CA SER A 130 7.55 6.06 9.60
C SER A 130 8.70 5.05 9.56
N PRO A 131 9.79 5.34 8.82
CA PRO A 131 11.00 4.50 8.80
C PRO A 131 11.66 4.35 10.18
N SER A 132 11.43 5.29 11.11
CA SER A 132 11.97 5.24 12.48
C SER A 132 11.44 4.06 13.29
N TRP A 133 10.27 3.50 12.95
CA TRP A 133 9.74 2.32 13.64
C TRP A 133 10.40 1.01 13.22
N LEU A 134 10.97 0.92 12.00
CA LEU A 134 11.81 -0.22 11.60
C LEU A 134 12.99 -0.40 12.55
N LYS A 135 13.52 0.70 13.11
CA LYS A 135 14.61 0.70 14.08
C LYS A 135 14.17 0.41 15.52
N SER A 136 12.87 0.47 15.83
CA SER A 136 12.32 0.27 17.17
C SER A 136 11.37 -0.94 17.27
N SER A 137 11.47 -1.89 16.33
CA SER A 137 10.78 -3.18 16.43
C SER A 137 11.22 -3.89 17.71
N PRO A 138 10.32 -4.16 18.69
CA PRO A 138 10.71 -4.84 19.90
C PRO A 138 10.78 -6.35 19.63
N SER A 139 11.93 -6.81 19.15
CA SER A 139 12.33 -8.23 19.22
C SER A 139 12.80 -8.62 20.62
N ARG A 140 12.28 -7.95 21.67
CA ARG A 140 12.65 -8.20 23.06
C ARG A 140 11.46 -7.99 23.99
N LEU A 141 10.43 -8.81 23.81
CA LEU A 141 9.45 -9.17 24.85
C LEU A 141 9.06 -10.63 24.61
N VAL A 142 9.99 -11.52 24.94
CA VAL A 142 9.74 -12.83 25.55
C VAL A 142 10.74 -12.95 26.70
#